data_AF-A0A2S8RRU8-F1
#
_entry.id   AF-A0A2S8RRU8-F1
#
_cell.length_a   1.000
_cell.length_b   1.000
_cell.length_c   1.000
_cell.angle_alpha   90.00
_cell.angle_beta   90.00
_cell.angle_gamma   90.00
#
_symmetry.space_group_name_H-M   'P 1'
#
loop_
_entity.id
_entity.type
_entity.pdbx_description
1 polymer ?
#
loop_
_entity_poly.entity_id
_entity_poly.type
_entity_poly.pdbx_seq_one_letter_code
_entity_poly.pdbx_strand_id
1 'polypeptide(L)'
;MDRIKGVMTEVRESVASVSTASKEIASGNTDLSSRTEQQAASLQETAASMEELTGTVRANAENERQASGLAANASDIAGHGSQVVTNVVGTMSEISESSSKIADIIGIIDGIAFQTNILALNAAVEAARAGEQGCGFAIYATRW
;
A
#
# COMPACT_ATOMS: atom_id res chain seq x y z
N MET A 1 71.53 59.39 46.57
CA MET A 1 70.11 59.79 46.57
C MET A 1 69.48 59.64 45.18
N ASP A 2 70.12 60.04 44.08
CA ASP A 2 69.53 59.93 42.74
C ASP A 2 69.24 58.51 42.24
N ARG A 3 70.10 57.51 42.50
CA ARG A 3 69.81 56.11 42.12
C ARG A 3 68.54 55.55 42.77
N ILE A 4 68.29 55.90 44.04
CA ILE A 4 67.07 55.45 44.74
C ILE A 4 65.84 56.14 44.16
N LYS A 5 65.93 57.44 43.84
CA LYS A 5 64.83 58.14 43.15
C LYS A 5 64.52 57.52 41.78
N GLY A 6 65.54 57.20 40.98
CA GLY A 6 65.36 56.55 39.68
C GLY A 6 64.66 55.20 39.77
N VAL A 7 65.13 54.32 40.66
CA VAL A 7 64.51 53.00 40.89
C VAL A 7 63.07 53.13 41.41
N MET A 8 62.80 54.09 42.30
CA MET A 8 61.44 54.31 42.80
C MET A 8 60.48 54.81 41.71
N THR A 9 60.95 55.61 40.75
CA THR A 9 60.17 56.04 39.59
C THR A 9 59.84 54.84 38.69
N GLU A 10 60.82 53.99 38.38
CA GLU A 10 60.65 52.79 37.54
C GLU A 10 59.68 51.76 38.16
N VAL A 11 59.78 51.55 39.48
CA VAL A 11 58.81 50.72 40.22
C VAL A 11 57.40 51.30 40.12
N ARG A 12 57.25 52.62 40.24
CA ARG A 12 55.94 53.27 40.18
C ARG A 12 55.30 53.15 38.79
N GLU A 13 56.09 53.27 37.73
CA GLU A 13 55.65 53.03 36.35
C GLU A 13 55.28 51.56 36.10
N SER A 14 56.06 50.62 36.63
CA SER A 14 55.75 49.18 36.55
C SER A 14 54.42 48.86 37.25
N VAL A 15 54.20 49.40 38.46
CA VAL A 15 52.94 49.22 39.19
C VAL A 15 51.76 49.83 38.43
N ALA A 16 51.94 51.00 37.81
CA ALA A 16 50.90 51.62 36.98
C ALA A 16 50.55 50.74 35.78
N SER A 17 51.56 50.18 35.10
CA SER A 17 51.36 49.26 33.97
C SER A 17 50.64 47.97 34.39
N VAL A 18 51.04 47.36 35.50
CA VAL A 18 50.37 46.16 36.07
C VAL A 18 48.93 46.48 36.46
N SER A 19 48.66 47.66 37.02
CA SER A 19 47.29 48.09 37.36
C SER A 19 46.41 48.18 36.11
N THR A 20 46.92 48.77 35.02
CA THR A 20 46.20 48.85 33.75
C THR A 20 45.95 47.46 33.15
N ALA A 21 46.98 46.62 33.06
CA ALA A 21 46.84 45.25 32.56
C ALA A 21 45.83 44.43 33.38
N SER A 22 45.82 44.60 34.70
CA SER A 22 44.86 43.90 35.58
C SER A 22 43.42 44.34 35.32
N LYS A 23 43.19 45.64 35.04
CA LYS A 23 41.86 46.15 34.67
C LYS A 23 41.40 45.62 33.31
N GLU A 24 42.30 45.52 32.34
CA GLU A 24 42.00 44.92 31.05
C GLU A 24 41.64 43.44 31.19
N ILE A 25 42.39 42.68 31.99
CA ILE A 25 42.08 41.27 32.30
C ILE A 25 40.70 41.17 32.98
N ALA A 26 40.40 42.00 33.96
CA ALA A 26 39.11 41.99 34.65
C ALA A 26 37.94 42.28 33.70
N SER A 27 38.13 43.23 32.77
CA SER A 27 37.15 43.53 31.72
C SER A 27 36.98 42.35 30.76
N GLY A 28 38.08 41.76 30.28
CA GLY A 28 38.05 40.60 29.39
C GLY A 28 37.42 39.37 30.06
N ASN A 29 37.65 39.17 31.35
CA ASN A 29 37.04 38.08 32.11
C ASN A 29 35.53 38.27 32.27
N THR A 30 35.06 39.50 32.45
CA THR A 30 33.61 39.81 32.48
C THR A 30 32.95 39.50 31.13
N ASP A 31 33.57 39.91 30.01
CA ASP A 31 33.08 39.59 28.66
C ASP A 31 33.06 38.07 28.40
N LEU A 32 34.14 37.38 28.76
CA LEU A 32 34.23 35.92 28.64
C LEU A 32 33.15 35.22 29.47
N SER A 33 32.90 35.68 30.70
CA SER A 33 31.84 35.14 31.55
C SER A 33 30.47 35.31 30.89
N SER A 34 30.16 36.50 30.38
CA SER A 34 28.89 36.77 29.69
C SER A 34 28.72 35.89 28.45
N ARG A 35 29.77 35.74 27.63
CA ARG A 35 29.76 34.85 26.47
C ARG A 35 29.60 33.38 26.86
N THR A 36 30.20 32.96 27.97
CA THR A 36 30.08 31.59 28.49
C THR A 36 28.65 31.30 28.94
N GLU A 37 28.01 32.24 29.64
CA GLU A 37 26.59 32.13 30.02
C GLU A 37 25.68 32.05 28.81
N GLN A 38 25.90 32.88 27.80
CA GLN A 38 25.11 32.84 26.56
C GLN A 38 25.31 31.53 25.80
N GLN A 39 26.54 31.01 25.77
CA GLN A 39 26.82 29.71 25.16
C GLN A 39 26.15 28.56 25.92
N ALA A 40 26.13 28.62 27.26
CA ALA A 40 25.43 27.64 28.08
C ALA A 40 23.91 27.66 27.80
N ALA A 41 23.31 28.84 27.65
CA ALA A 41 21.91 28.98 27.29
C ALA A 41 21.60 28.39 25.90
N SER A 42 22.43 28.66 24.89
CA SER A 42 22.27 28.06 23.56
C SER A 42 22.42 26.54 23.57
N LEU A 43 23.29 25.99 24.42
CA LEU A 43 23.43 24.55 24.60
C LEU A 43 22.19 23.93 25.25
N GLN A 44 21.56 24.61 26.22
CA GLN A 44 20.29 24.15 26.80
C GLN A 44 19.17 24.11 25.76
N GLU A 45 19.05 25.15 24.93
CA GLU A 45 18.06 25.18 23.85
C GLU A 45 18.31 24.08 22.81
N THR A 46 19.59 23.84 22.47
CA THR A 46 19.99 22.74 21.59
C THR A 46 19.65 21.39 22.19
N ALA A 47 19.88 21.19 23.49
CA ALA A 47 19.54 19.95 24.19
C ALA A 47 18.02 19.71 24.21
N ALA A 48 17.22 20.75 24.50
CA ALA A 48 15.76 20.66 24.46
C ALA A 48 15.25 20.32 23.06
N SER A 49 15.81 20.95 22.02
CA SER A 49 15.49 20.64 20.62
C SER A 49 15.84 19.19 20.26
N MET A 50 16.97 18.67 20.77
CA MET A 50 17.37 17.27 20.57
C MET A 50 16.43 16.29 21.29
N GLU A 51 15.89 16.64 22.44
CA GLU A 51 14.88 15.82 23.13
C GLU A 51 13.57 15.76 22.33
N GLU A 52 13.10 16.88 21.80
CA GLU A 52 11.91 16.92 20.93
C GLU A 52 12.11 16.12 19.65
N LEU A 53 13.27 16.26 18.99
CA LEU A 53 13.64 15.46 17.82
C LEU A 53 13.67 13.97 18.16
N THR A 54 14.24 13.59 19.30
CA THR A 54 14.26 12.19 19.75
C THR A 54 12.84 11.66 19.98
N GLY A 55 11.95 12.48 20.54
CA GLY A 55 10.53 12.16 20.69
C GLY A 55 9.85 11.90 19.34
N THR A 56 10.09 12.78 18.37
CA THR A 56 9.55 12.67 17.02
C THR A 56 10.07 11.42 16.30
N VAL A 57 11.37 11.12 16.42
CA VAL A 57 11.97 9.91 15.85
C VAL A 57 11.35 8.64 16.45
N ARG A 58 11.11 8.60 17.76
CA ARG A 58 10.41 7.47 18.41
C ARG A 58 8.98 7.32 17.90
N ALA A 59 8.25 8.42 17.75
CA ALA A 59 6.89 8.40 17.22
C ALA A 59 6.87 7.88 15.76
N ASN A 60 7.82 8.31 14.94
CA ASN A 60 7.96 7.82 13.57
C ASN A 60 8.24 6.32 13.52
N ALA A 61 9.14 5.81 14.36
CA ALA A 61 9.44 4.38 14.43
C ALA A 61 8.20 3.55 14.82
N GLU A 62 7.37 4.03 15.76
CA GLU A 62 6.12 3.35 16.12
C GLU A 62 5.08 3.43 14.99
N ASN A 63 4.97 4.56 14.30
CA ASN A 63 4.11 4.71 13.13
C ASN A 63 4.52 3.76 12.00
N GLU A 64 5.82 3.62 11.73
CA GLU A 64 6.35 2.66 10.75
C GLU A 64 6.00 1.22 11.13
N ARG A 65 6.11 0.87 12.42
CA ARG A 65 5.72 -0.46 12.93
C ARG A 65 4.24 -0.74 12.73
N GLN A 66 3.38 0.25 13.00
CA GLN A 66 1.94 0.14 12.77
C GLN A 66 1.61 0.03 11.28
N ALA A 67 2.23 0.85 10.43
CA ALA A 67 2.05 0.81 8.98
C ALA A 67 2.47 -0.55 8.40
N SER A 68 3.59 -1.10 8.87
CA SER A 68 4.03 -2.44 8.50
C SER A 68 3.02 -3.52 8.90
N GLY A 69 2.41 -3.41 10.08
CA GLY A 69 1.35 -4.31 10.52
C GLY A 69 0.09 -4.21 9.65
N LEU A 70 -0.32 -2.99 9.29
CA LEU A 70 -1.44 -2.76 8.38
C LEU A 70 -1.18 -3.33 6.99
N ALA A 71 0.02 -3.14 6.45
CA ALA A 71 0.43 -3.67 5.15
C ALA A 71 0.42 -5.21 5.14
N ALA A 72 0.90 -5.85 6.22
CA ALA A 72 0.84 -7.30 6.37
C ALA A 72 -0.61 -7.81 6.37
N ASN A 73 -1.51 -7.16 7.12
CA ASN A 73 -2.94 -7.50 7.14
C ASN A 73 -3.59 -7.32 5.76
N ALA A 74 -3.32 -6.20 5.08
CA ALA A 74 -3.83 -5.96 3.73
C ALA A 74 -3.34 -7.05 2.74
N SER A 75 -2.09 -7.50 2.85
CA SER A 75 -1.55 -8.60 2.05
C SER A 75 -2.26 -9.93 2.33
N ASP A 76 -2.59 -10.21 3.58
CA ASP A 76 -3.32 -11.41 3.98
C ASP A 76 -4.75 -11.42 3.41
N ILE A 77 -5.46 -10.29 3.54
CA ILE A 77 -6.79 -10.10 2.95
C ILE A 77 -6.73 -10.27 1.42
N ALA A 78 -5.72 -9.70 0.76
CA ALA A 78 -5.53 -9.85 -0.68
C ALA A 78 -5.29 -11.32 -1.06
N GLY A 79 -4.53 -12.07 -0.26
CA GLY A 79 -4.33 -13.52 -0.42
C GLY A 79 -5.64 -14.30 -0.33
N HIS A 80 -6.47 -14.02 0.67
CA HIS A 80 -7.80 -14.61 0.80
C HIS A 80 -8.71 -14.26 -0.40
N GLY A 81 -8.69 -13.01 -0.84
CA GLY A 81 -9.43 -12.56 -2.03
C GLY A 81 -9.02 -13.31 -3.29
N SER A 82 -7.72 -13.56 -3.47
CA SER A 82 -7.20 -14.34 -4.60
C SER A 82 -7.73 -15.77 -4.60
N GLN A 83 -7.83 -16.42 -3.44
CA GLN A 83 -8.40 -17.75 -3.33
C GLN A 83 -9.90 -17.76 -3.71
N VAL A 84 -10.67 -16.76 -3.26
CA VAL A 84 -12.09 -16.65 -3.61
C VAL A 84 -12.26 -16.48 -5.12
N VAL A 85 -11.48 -15.60 -5.75
CA VAL A 85 -11.52 -15.40 -7.21
C VAL A 85 -11.15 -16.69 -7.94
N THR A 86 -10.14 -17.43 -7.47
CA THR A 86 -9.75 -18.72 -8.05
C THR A 86 -10.91 -19.72 -8.02
N ASN A 87 -11.64 -19.80 -6.90
CA ASN A 87 -12.82 -20.66 -6.80
C ASN A 87 -13.91 -20.25 -7.79
N VAL A 88 -14.18 -18.94 -7.93
CA VAL A 88 -15.19 -18.41 -8.88
C VAL A 88 -14.84 -18.76 -10.32
N VAL A 89 -13.56 -18.62 -10.71
CA VAL A 89 -13.08 -19.01 -12.05
C VAL A 89 -13.29 -20.51 -12.28
N GLY A 90 -13.00 -21.34 -11.27
CA GLY A 90 -13.27 -22.78 -11.32
C GLY A 90 -14.75 -23.10 -11.56
N THR A 91 -15.66 -22.48 -10.80
CA THR A 91 -17.11 -22.67 -10.99
C THR A 91 -17.57 -22.19 -12.36
N MET A 92 -17.04 -21.08 -12.88
CA MET A 92 -17.38 -20.61 -14.23
C MET A 92 -16.90 -21.58 -15.32
N SER A 93 -15.77 -22.25 -15.11
CA SER A 93 -15.30 -23.32 -16.00
C SER A 93 -16.24 -24.52 -15.99
N GLU A 94 -16.72 -24.96 -14.83
CA GLU A 94 -17.69 -26.05 -14.69
C GLU A 94 -19.04 -25.71 -15.34
N ILE A 95 -19.50 -24.46 -15.19
CA ILE A 95 -20.71 -23.96 -15.87
C ILE A 95 -20.51 -24.03 -17.39
N SER A 96 -19.37 -23.54 -17.90
CA SER A 96 -19.08 -23.56 -19.33
C SER A 96 -19.03 -24.98 -19.91
N GLU A 97 -18.41 -25.93 -19.20
CA GLU A 97 -18.39 -27.34 -19.60
C GLU A 97 -19.81 -27.93 -19.64
N SER A 98 -20.62 -27.63 -18.63
CA SER A 98 -22.02 -28.07 -18.55
C SER A 98 -22.86 -27.50 -19.70
N SER A 99 -22.67 -26.22 -20.03
CA SER A 99 -23.33 -25.59 -21.18
C SER A 99 -22.93 -26.23 -22.51
N SER A 100 -21.66 -26.63 -22.68
CA SER A 100 -21.22 -27.34 -23.88
C SER A 100 -21.92 -28.70 -24.01
N LYS A 101 -22.02 -29.47 -22.90
CA LYS A 101 -22.75 -30.75 -22.90
C LYS A 101 -24.22 -30.57 -23.27
N ILE A 102 -24.86 -29.50 -22.78
CA ILE A 102 -26.23 -29.16 -23.15
C ILE A 102 -26.33 -28.87 -24.66
N ALA A 103 -25.39 -28.12 -25.23
CA ALA A 103 -25.36 -27.85 -26.66
C ALA A 103 -25.23 -29.13 -27.49
N ASP A 104 -24.37 -30.07 -27.07
CA ASP A 104 -24.23 -31.38 -27.71
C ASP A 104 -25.54 -32.18 -27.67
N ILE A 105 -26.23 -32.18 -26.53
CA ILE A 105 -27.54 -32.85 -26.38
C ILE A 105 -28.59 -32.20 -27.29
N ILE A 106 -28.62 -30.86 -27.36
CA ILE A 106 -29.53 -30.14 -28.26
C ILE A 106 -29.27 -30.55 -29.73
N GLY A 107 -28.00 -30.69 -30.13
CA GLY A 107 -27.65 -31.19 -31.46
C GLY A 107 -28.19 -32.60 -31.74
N ILE A 108 -28.14 -33.50 -30.76
CA ILE A 108 -28.74 -34.83 -30.87
C ILE A 108 -30.27 -34.73 -31.00
N ILE A 109 -30.92 -33.88 -30.20
CA ILE A 109 -32.37 -33.67 -30.26
C ILE A 109 -32.80 -33.15 -31.63
N ASP A 110 -32.05 -32.19 -32.21
CA ASP A 110 -32.32 -31.66 -33.55
C ASP A 110 -32.19 -32.76 -34.61
N GLY A 111 -31.20 -33.65 -34.48
CA GLY A 111 -31.07 -34.84 -35.32
C GLY A 111 -32.26 -35.81 -35.22
N ILE A 112 -32.77 -36.05 -34.00
CA ILE A 112 -33.96 -36.89 -33.76
C ILE A 112 -35.22 -36.23 -34.35
N ALA A 113 -35.36 -34.91 -34.17
CA ALA A 113 -36.48 -34.15 -34.73
C ALA A 113 -36.50 -34.24 -36.26
N PHE A 114 -35.33 -34.11 -36.91
CA PHE A 114 -35.22 -34.28 -38.36
C PHE A 114 -35.59 -35.71 -38.80
N GLN A 115 -35.09 -36.74 -38.13
CA GLN A 115 -35.44 -38.14 -38.42
C GLN A 115 -36.95 -38.40 -38.27
N THR A 116 -37.55 -37.83 -37.22
CA THR A 116 -38.99 -37.93 -36.95
C THR A 116 -39.79 -37.25 -38.05
N ASN A 117 -39.36 -36.05 -38.49
CA ASN A 117 -39.98 -35.33 -39.60
C ASN A 117 -39.91 -36.11 -40.92
N ILE A 118 -38.77 -36.73 -41.24
CA ILE A 118 -38.64 -37.60 -42.42
C ILE A 118 -39.54 -38.84 -42.31
N LEU A 119 -39.63 -39.46 -41.13
CA LEU A 119 -40.50 -40.61 -40.90
C LEU A 119 -41.98 -40.23 -41.07
N ALA A 120 -42.41 -39.08 -40.53
CA ALA A 120 -43.76 -38.54 -40.68
C ALA A 120 -44.08 -38.25 -42.14
N LEU A 121 -43.15 -37.64 -42.89
CA LEU A 121 -43.30 -37.40 -44.31
C LEU A 121 -43.46 -38.71 -45.11
N ASN A 122 -42.62 -39.71 -44.85
CA ASN A 122 -42.72 -41.01 -45.49
C ASN A 122 -44.06 -41.70 -45.19
N ALA A 123 -44.53 -41.62 -43.94
CA ALA A 123 -45.84 -42.15 -43.56
C ALA A 123 -47.00 -41.43 -44.27
N ALA A 124 -46.93 -40.11 -44.41
CA ALA A 124 -47.92 -39.33 -45.15
C ALA A 124 -47.96 -39.71 -46.64
N VAL A 125 -46.80 -39.95 -47.26
CA VAL A 125 -46.69 -40.41 -48.66
C VAL A 125 -47.28 -41.81 -48.84
N GLU A 126 -46.95 -42.76 -47.95
CA GLU A 126 -47.47 -44.12 -48.04
C GLU A 126 -48.98 -44.17 -47.74
N ALA A 127 -49.48 -43.32 -46.83
CA ALA A 127 -50.91 -43.15 -46.58
C ALA A 127 -51.66 -42.59 -47.81
N ALA A 128 -51.07 -41.62 -48.52
CA ALA A 128 -51.61 -41.12 -49.79
C ALA A 128 -51.61 -42.20 -50.89
N ARG A 129 -50.62 -43.11 -50.87
CA ARG A 129 -50.49 -44.23 -51.81
C ARG A 129 -51.51 -45.35 -51.57
N ALA A 130 -51.96 -45.55 -50.32
CA ALA A 130 -52.93 -46.57 -49.92
C ALA A 130 -54.42 -46.22 -50.23
N GLY A 131 -54.71 -45.04 -50.78
CA GLY A 131 -56.07 -44.64 -51.18
C GLY A 131 -57.03 -44.48 -49.99
N GLU A 132 -58.33 -44.81 -50.15
CA GLU A 132 -59.38 -44.58 -49.13
C GLU A 132 -59.11 -45.24 -47.77
N GLN A 133 -58.32 -46.32 -47.72
CA GLN A 133 -57.95 -47.00 -46.48
C GLN A 133 -56.85 -46.26 -45.69
N GLY A 134 -56.09 -45.36 -46.32
CA GLY A 134 -54.97 -44.62 -45.72
C GLY A 134 -55.32 -43.24 -45.14
N CYS A 135 -56.50 -42.70 -45.45
CA CYS A 135 -56.91 -41.34 -45.06
C CYS A 135 -56.90 -41.10 -43.55
N GLY A 136 -57.21 -42.13 -42.74
CA GLY A 136 -57.18 -42.03 -41.27
C GLY A 136 -55.76 -41.90 -40.70
N PHE A 137 -54.75 -42.47 -41.35
CA PHE A 137 -53.35 -42.42 -40.90
C PHE A 137 -52.63 -41.14 -41.33
N ALA A 138 -52.99 -40.56 -42.49
CA ALA A 138 -52.41 -39.30 -42.97
C ALA A 138 -52.67 -38.10 -42.02
N ILE A 139 -53.82 -38.11 -41.33
CA ILE A 139 -54.21 -37.05 -40.37
C ILE A 139 -53.35 -37.10 -39.10
N TYR A 140 -52.88 -38.29 -38.70
CA TYR A 140 -51.97 -38.41 -37.56
C TYR A 140 -50.53 -38.01 -37.93
N ALA A 141 -50.06 -38.29 -39.14
CA ALA A 141 -48.70 -37.95 -39.58
C ALA A 141 -48.43 -36.44 -39.72
N THR A 142 -49.47 -35.63 -39.97
CA THR A 142 -49.36 -34.17 -40.11
C THR A 142 -49.44 -33.41 -38.78
N ARG A 143 -49.61 -34.13 -37.66
CA ARG A 143 -49.77 -33.55 -36.31
C ARG A 143 -48.57 -33.77 -35.40
N TRP A 144 -47.48 -34.36 -35.92
CA TRP A 144 -46.21 -34.58 -35.22
C TRP A 144 -45.13 -33.67 -35.78
#